data_AF-A0A2K5LH22-F1
#
_entry.id   AF-A0A2K5LH22-F1
#
_cell.length_a   1.000
_cell.length_b   1.000
_cell.length_c   1.000
_cell.angle_alpha   90.00
_cell.angle_beta   90.00
_cell.angle_gamma   90.00
#
_symmetry.space_group_name_H-M   'P 1'
#
loop_
_entity.id
_entity.type
_entity.pdbx_description
1 polymer ?
#
loop_
_entity_poly.entity_id
_entity_poly.type
_entity_poly.pdbx_seq_one_letter_code
_entity_poly.pdbx_strand_id
1 'polypeptide(L)' 'MEPRAVAEAVETGKEDVIMEALRSYNQEWLLPELEANRPPPSAGADTAPLWT' A
#
# COMPACT_ATOMS: atom_id res chain seq x y z
N MET A 1 -1.61 8.01 -10.96
CA MET A 1 -0.28 7.61 -11.46
C MET A 1 -0.43 6.25 -12.09
N GLU A 2 -0.26 6.16 -13.41
CA GLU A 2 -0.41 4.89 -14.13
C GLU A 2 0.71 3.88 -13.77
N PRO A 3 0.43 2.57 -13.68
CA PRO A 3 1.46 1.55 -13.37
C PRO A 3 2.67 1.58 -14.31
N ARG A 4 2.44 1.93 -15.59
CA ARG A 4 3.52 2.04 -16.58
C ARG A 4 4.50 3.16 -16.27
N ALA A 5 4.02 4.30 -15.77
CA ALA A 5 4.88 5.42 -15.38
C ALA A 5 5.78 5.06 -14.17
N VAL A 6 5.30 4.19 -13.27
CA VAL A 6 6.11 3.65 -12.18
C VAL A 6 7.22 2.74 -12.71
N ALA A 7 6.92 1.88 -13.68
CA ALA A 7 7.92 1.03 -14.31
C ALA A 7 9.02 1.86 -14.99
N GLU A 8 8.64 2.89 -15.74
CA GLU A 8 9.57 3.83 -16.36
C GLU A 8 10.41 4.57 -15.31
N ALA A 9 9.82 5.00 -14.18
CA ALA A 9 10.54 5.61 -13.07
C ALA A 9 11.60 4.66 -12.46
N VAL A 10 11.26 3.38 -12.28
CA VAL A 10 12.18 2.34 -11.79
C VAL A 10 13.34 2.12 -12.75
N GLU A 11 13.08 2.10 -14.06
CA GLU A 11 14.12 1.97 -15.09
C GLU A 11 15.12 3.14 -15.08
N THR A 12 14.71 4.33 -14.63
CA THR A 12 15.65 5.47 -14.51
C THR A 12 16.70 5.29 -13.40
N GLY A 13 16.45 4.41 -12.43
CA GLY A 13 17.35 4.15 -11.30
C GLY A 13 17.52 5.31 -10.31
N LYS A 14 16.75 6.40 -10.44
CA LYS A 14 16.81 7.55 -9.54
C LYS A 14 15.88 7.35 -8.36
N GLU A 15 16.44 7.18 -7.17
CA GLU A 15 15.70 6.83 -5.96
C GLU A 15 14.58 7.83 -5.62
N ASP A 16 14.83 9.12 -5.75
CA ASP A 16 13.84 10.18 -5.49
C ASP A 16 12.63 10.07 -6.42
N VAL A 17 12.88 9.83 -7.70
CA VAL A 17 11.84 9.66 -8.72
C VAL A 17 11.05 8.38 -8.49
N ILE A 18 11.74 7.29 -8.13
CA ILE A 18 11.12 5.99 -7.83
C ILE A 18 10.22 6.09 -6.61
N MET A 19 10.70 6.72 -5.53
CA MET A 19 9.96 6.84 -4.29
C MET A 19 8.72 7.73 -4.45
N GLU A 20 8.80 8.79 -5.26
CA GLU A 20 7.64 9.61 -5.58
C GLU A 20 6.63 8.83 -6.43
N ALA A 21 7.11 8.12 -7.46
CA ALA A 21 6.25 7.34 -8.35
C ALA A 21 5.47 6.25 -7.58
N LEU A 22 6.17 5.51 -6.71
CA LEU A 22 5.57 4.50 -5.85
C LEU A 22 4.60 5.09 -4.84
N ARG A 23 4.91 6.26 -4.24
CA ARG A 23 3.99 6.94 -3.32
C ARG A 23 2.67 7.27 -4.01
N SER A 24 2.72 7.92 -5.18
CA SER A 24 1.50 8.29 -5.90
C SER A 24 0.72 7.06 -6.36
N TYR A 25 1.41 6.01 -6.83
CA TYR A 25 0.77 4.76 -7.23
C TYR A 25 0.04 4.09 -6.07
N ASN A 26 0.69 4.00 -4.91
CA ASN A 26 0.09 3.41 -3.72
C ASN A 26 -1.12 4.20 -3.25
N GLN A 27 -1.08 5.53 -3.30
CA GLN A 27 -2.22 6.36 -2.90
C GLN A 27 -3.43 6.22 -3.81
N GLU A 28 -3.20 6.10 -5.11
CA GLU A 28 -4.28 6.11 -6.10
C GLU A 28 -4.88 4.73 -6.37
N TRP A 29 -4.07 3.67 -6.28
CA TRP A 29 -4.50 2.32 -6.67
C TRP A 29 -4.52 1.34 -5.51
N LEU A 30 -3.50 1.36 -4.64
CA LEU A 30 -3.36 0.36 -3.58
C LEU A 30 -4.21 0.68 -2.35
N LEU A 31 -4.18 1.93 -1.87
CA LEU A 31 -4.92 2.33 -0.66
C LEU A 31 -6.44 2.17 -0.78
N PRO A 32 -7.09 2.52 -1.90
CA PRO A 32 -8.53 2.31 -2.05
C PRO A 32 -8.91 0.82 -1.97
N GLU A 33 -8.12 -0.05 -2.60
CA GLU A 33 -8.35 -1.50 -2.56
C GLU A 33 -8.16 -2.07 -1.15
N LEU A 34 -7.13 -1.62 -0.44
CA LEU A 34 -6.89 -2.02 0.95
C LEU A 34 -7.99 -1.55 1.90
N GLU A 35 -8.55 -0.36 1.67
CA GLU A 35 -9.68 0.14 2.46
C GLU A 35 -10.96 -0.63 2.15
N ALA A 36 -11.21 -0.94 0.88
CA ALA A 36 -12.37 -1.75 0.46
C ALA A 36 -12.34 -3.15 1.07
N ASN A 37 -11.14 -3.72 1.25
CA ASN A 37 -10.94 -5.05 1.86
C ASN A 37 -10.58 -4.97 3.35
N ARG A 38 -10.68 -3.80 4.00
CA ARG A 38 -10.35 -3.64 5.42
C ARG A 38 -11.27 -4.56 6.24
N PRO A 39 -10.73 -5.44 7.10
CA PRO A 39 -11.54 -6.26 7.97
C PRO A 39 -12.36 -5.35 8.91
N PRO A 40 -13.60 -5.74 9.26
CA PRO A 40 -14.41 -4.95 10.17
C PRO A 40 -13.69 -4.80 11.52
N PRO A 41 -13.84 -3.66 12.21
CA PRO A 41 -13.09 -3.33 13.43
C PRO A 41 -13.24 -4.38 14.55
N SER A 42 -14.29 -5.19 14.51
CA SER A 42 -14.58 -6.28 15.45
C SER A 42 -13.76 -7.55 15.21
N ALA A 43 -13.16 -7.74 14.03
CA ALA A 43 -12.47 -8.98 13.67
C ALA A 43 -11.08 -9.14 14.31
N GLY A 44 -10.57 -8.11 14.98
CA GLY A 44 -9.26 -8.11 15.65
C GLY A 44 -9.29 -8.08 17.17
N ALA A 45 -10.47 -8.12 17.81
CA ALA A 45 -10.59 -7.96 19.26
C ALA A 45 -10.40 -9.25 20.07
N ASP A 46 -10.29 -10.42 19.43
CA ASP A 46 -10.39 -11.73 20.11
C ASP A 46 -9.11 -12.58 20.12
N THR A 47 -7.91 -11.97 20.07
CA THR A 47 -6.66 -12.74 20.21
C THR A 47 -5.60 -12.02 21.06
N ALA A 48 -5.96 -11.63 22.29
CA ALA A 48 -4.97 -11.63 23.36
C ALA A 48 -4.92 -13.04 23.95
N PRO A 49 -3.78 -13.76 23.92
CA PRO A 49 -3.70 -15.05 24.61
C PRO A 49 -3.78 -14.79 26.11
N LEU A 50 -4.86 -15.25 26.74
CA LEU A 50 -4.96 -15.39 28.20
C LEU A 50 -4.09 -16.58 28.62
N TRP A 51 -2.78 -16.38 28.72
CA TRP A 51 -1.92 -17.32 29.43
C TRP A 51 -1.95 -16.91 30.92
N THR A 52 -2.83 -17.58 31.66
CA THR A 52 -2.81 -17.72 33.13
C THR A 52 -2.64 -19.18 33.46
#